data_AF-F8AHP4-F1
#
_entry.id   AF-F8AHP4-F1
#
_cell.length_a   1.000
_cell.length_b   1.000
_cell.length_c   1.000
_cell.angle_alpha   90.00
_cell.angle_beta   90.00
_cell.angle_gamma   90.00
#
_symmetry.space_group_name_H-M   'P 1'
#
loop_
_entity.id
_entity.type
_entity.pdbx_description
1 polymer ?
#
loop_
_entity_poly.entity_id
_entity_poly.type
_entity_poly.pdbx_seq_one_letter_code
_entity_poly.pdbx_strand_id
1 'polypeptide(L)'
;MNRIRELQKKYQDYDRRLARIRKKLEEKGVFIHPNALVESENIGEGTRIWAFAHILPRAKIGKNCNVCDHVFIENDVIVGDNVTIKSGVQLWDGVRIENNVFIGPNATFTNDLRPRSKVYPPEFVKTYVKEGASIGANATIVCGVTIGKWAMVGAGAVVTKDVPDYALVYGVPAKIKGWVCECGRNLEFNEERYAKCVCGKEYRKTKDNDGNEKVVRIK
;
A
#
# COMPACT_ATOMS: atom_id res chain seq x y z
N MET A 1 -8.64 23.92 38.07
CA MET A 1 -7.84 24.93 37.33
C MET A 1 -6.49 24.41 36.83
N ASN A 2 -5.69 23.65 37.59
CA ASN A 2 -4.35 23.20 37.15
C ASN A 2 -4.38 22.22 35.94
N ARG A 3 -5.28 21.25 35.93
CA ARG A 3 -5.38 20.23 34.85
C ARG A 3 -5.73 20.81 33.47
N ILE A 4 -6.52 21.89 33.42
CA ILE A 4 -6.87 22.58 32.17
C ILE A 4 -5.64 23.29 31.60
N ARG A 5 -4.88 24.00 32.45
CA ARG A 5 -3.64 24.69 32.04
C ARG A 5 -2.58 23.72 31.52
N GLU A 6 -2.43 22.56 32.17
CA GLU A 6 -1.52 21.50 31.71
C GLU A 6 -1.90 20.95 30.33
N LEU A 7 -3.19 20.69 30.10
CA LEU A 7 -3.68 20.25 28.80
C LEU A 7 -3.44 21.30 27.72
N GLN A 8 -3.76 22.56 28.00
CA GLN A 8 -3.52 23.67 27.07
C GLN A 8 -2.04 23.77 26.69
N LYS A 9 -1.13 23.64 27.64
CA LYS A 9 0.31 23.62 27.38
C LYS A 9 0.71 22.46 26.48
N LYS A 10 0.21 21.24 26.74
CA LYS A 10 0.48 20.07 25.90
C LYS A 10 0.01 20.27 24.46
N TYR A 11 -1.17 20.86 24.26
CA TYR A 11 -1.67 21.19 22.92
C TYR A 11 -0.80 22.23 22.21
N GLN A 12 -0.39 23.29 22.90
CA GLN A 12 0.52 24.29 22.33
C GLN A 12 1.87 23.68 21.93
N ASP A 13 2.42 22.79 22.74
CA ASP A 13 3.67 22.09 22.43
C ASP A 13 3.49 21.13 21.23
N TYR A 14 2.33 20.49 21.12
CA TYR A 14 1.96 19.65 19.98
C TYR A 14 1.87 20.45 18.67
N ASP A 15 1.15 21.57 18.67
CA ASP A 15 0.99 22.42 17.49
C ASP A 15 2.34 22.98 17.00
N ARG A 16 3.20 23.39 17.94
CA ARG A 16 4.58 23.83 17.62
C ARG A 16 5.39 22.71 16.98
N ARG A 17 5.25 21.48 17.46
CA ARG A 17 5.90 20.31 16.88
C ARG A 17 5.40 20.07 15.46
N LEU A 18 4.10 20.09 15.22
CA LEU A 18 3.53 19.90 13.88
C LEU A 18 3.98 20.98 12.90
N ALA A 19 3.99 22.25 13.33
CA ALA A 19 4.47 23.36 12.51
C ALA A 19 5.95 23.17 12.11
N ARG A 20 6.80 22.71 13.03
CA ARG A 20 8.20 22.38 12.74
C ARG A 20 8.35 21.25 11.73
N ILE A 21 7.59 20.17 11.90
CA ILE A 21 7.60 19.01 10.99
C ILE A 21 7.17 19.46 9.59
N ARG A 22 6.06 20.19 9.50
CA ARG A 22 5.52 20.71 8.24
C ARG A 22 6.55 21.55 7.50
N LYS A 23 7.13 22.55 8.16
CA LYS A 23 8.17 23.42 7.57
C LYS A 23 9.33 22.59 7.01
N LYS A 24 9.86 21.65 7.80
CA LYS A 24 10.97 20.77 7.40
C LYS A 24 10.64 19.91 6.17
N LEU A 25 9.40 19.44 6.06
CA LEU A 25 8.96 18.62 4.93
C LEU A 25 8.70 19.47 3.67
N GLU A 26 8.10 20.65 3.82
CA GLU A 26 7.90 21.60 2.72
C GLU A 26 9.24 22.09 2.14
N GLU A 27 10.25 22.35 2.98
CA GLU A 27 11.63 22.66 2.56
C GLU A 27 12.30 21.50 1.77
N LYS A 28 11.86 20.26 1.98
CA LYS A 28 12.29 19.07 1.20
C LYS A 28 11.47 18.84 -0.08
N GLY A 29 10.55 19.75 -0.43
CA GLY A 29 9.68 19.58 -1.60
C GLY A 29 8.52 18.60 -1.40
N VAL A 30 8.10 18.33 -0.16
CA VAL A 30 6.87 17.59 0.13
C VAL A 30 5.69 18.57 0.14
N PHE A 31 4.62 18.25 -0.58
CA PHE A 31 3.38 19.02 -0.51
C PHE A 31 2.48 18.45 0.60
N ILE A 32 2.05 19.31 1.52
CA ILE A 32 1.11 18.96 2.59
C ILE A 32 -0.11 19.87 2.49
N HIS A 33 -1.28 19.29 2.21
CA HIS A 33 -2.53 20.03 2.22
C HIS A 33 -2.82 20.61 3.62
N PRO A 34 -3.37 21.85 3.74
CA PRO A 34 -3.61 22.50 5.03
C PRO A 34 -4.43 21.69 6.05
N ASN A 35 -5.35 20.85 5.57
CA ASN A 35 -6.21 19.99 6.39
C ASN A 35 -5.65 18.57 6.62
N ALA A 36 -4.40 18.29 6.26
CA ALA A 36 -3.75 17.01 6.58
C ALA A 36 -3.08 17.06 7.96
N LEU A 37 -3.13 15.96 8.70
CA LEU A 37 -2.45 15.79 9.98
C LEU A 37 -1.19 14.92 9.79
N VAL A 38 -0.03 15.55 9.69
CA VAL A 38 1.24 14.86 9.42
C VAL A 38 2.16 14.96 10.62
N GLU A 39 2.42 13.82 11.27
CA GLU A 39 3.26 13.75 12.47
C GLU A 39 4.62 13.08 12.21
N SER A 40 4.81 12.46 11.04
CA SER A 40 6.07 11.83 10.63
C SER A 40 7.02 12.85 10.00
N GLU A 41 8.32 12.72 10.29
CA GLU A 41 9.40 13.44 9.60
C GLU A 41 10.02 12.63 8.46
N ASN A 42 9.61 11.37 8.28
CA ASN A 42 10.22 10.39 7.37
C ASN A 42 9.43 10.28 6.06
N ILE A 43 9.29 11.40 5.35
CA ILE A 43 8.57 11.48 4.08
C ILE A 43 9.52 12.00 3.01
N GLY A 44 9.63 11.27 1.91
CA GLY A 44 10.53 11.58 0.80
C GLY A 44 10.06 12.75 -0.06
N GLU A 45 11.02 13.42 -0.69
CA GLU A 45 10.82 14.54 -1.64
C GLU A 45 9.80 14.22 -2.74
N GLY A 46 9.04 15.24 -3.15
CA GLY A 46 8.04 15.14 -4.22
C GLY A 46 6.76 14.42 -3.82
N THR A 47 6.69 13.86 -2.61
CA THR A 47 5.47 13.25 -2.09
C THR A 47 4.40 14.30 -1.83
N ARG A 48 3.16 14.01 -2.23
CA ARG A 48 1.98 14.86 -2.01
C ARG A 48 1.04 14.20 -1.01
N ILE A 49 0.60 14.96 -0.01
CA ILE A 49 -0.32 14.54 1.04
C ILE A 49 -1.55 15.43 0.99
N TRP A 50 -2.71 14.81 0.74
CA TRP A 50 -3.96 15.52 0.49
C TRP A 50 -4.84 15.64 1.75
N ALA A 51 -6.01 16.27 1.59
CA ALA A 51 -6.84 16.70 2.71
C ALA A 51 -7.27 15.55 3.62
N PHE A 52 -7.29 15.79 4.94
CA PHE A 52 -7.77 14.82 5.93
C PHE A 52 -7.00 13.50 5.99
N ALA A 53 -5.84 13.41 5.32
CA ALA A 53 -4.91 12.32 5.57
C ALA A 53 -4.29 12.46 6.96
N HIS A 54 -4.07 11.35 7.66
CA HIS A 54 -3.41 11.32 8.97
C HIS A 54 -2.27 10.31 8.97
N ILE A 55 -1.05 10.79 9.22
CA ILE A 55 0.19 10.00 9.16
C ILE A 55 0.88 10.04 10.51
N LEU A 56 1.01 8.89 11.17
CA LEU A 56 1.57 8.76 12.52
C LEU A 56 3.10 8.95 12.56
N PRO A 57 3.69 9.32 13.72
CA PRO A 57 5.07 9.78 13.82
C PRO A 57 6.16 8.86 13.26
N ARG A 58 5.98 7.54 13.32
CA ARG A 58 7.01 6.58 12.90
C ARG A 58 6.85 6.06 11.48
N ALA A 59 5.75 6.40 10.79
CA ALA A 59 5.52 5.99 9.41
C ALA A 59 6.68 6.41 8.50
N LYS A 60 7.08 5.56 7.56
CA LYS A 60 8.13 5.84 6.58
C LYS A 60 7.56 5.81 5.17
N ILE A 61 7.65 6.92 4.46
CA ILE A 61 7.11 7.09 3.11
C ILE A 61 8.22 7.55 2.18
N GLY A 62 8.38 6.87 1.05
CA GLY A 62 9.37 7.20 0.03
C GLY A 62 9.09 8.50 -0.72
N LYS A 63 9.80 8.66 -1.82
CA LYS A 63 9.75 9.81 -2.72
C LYS A 63 8.59 9.70 -3.71
N ASN A 64 8.15 10.85 -4.22
CA ASN A 64 7.18 10.95 -5.31
C ASN A 64 5.90 10.12 -5.09
N CYS A 65 5.46 9.98 -3.83
CA CYS A 65 4.22 9.29 -3.51
C CYS A 65 3.02 10.24 -3.62
N ASN A 66 1.82 9.66 -3.76
CA ASN A 66 0.57 10.40 -3.76
C ASN A 66 -0.38 9.81 -2.72
N VAL A 67 -0.48 10.48 -1.56
CA VAL A 67 -1.31 10.07 -0.41
C VAL A 67 -2.60 10.87 -0.44
N CYS A 68 -3.66 10.31 -1.03
CA CYS A 68 -4.94 10.97 -1.25
C CYS A 68 -5.76 11.17 0.05
N ASP A 69 -6.91 11.81 -0.11
CA ASP A 69 -7.78 12.23 0.98
C ASP A 69 -8.21 11.09 1.89
N HIS A 70 -8.35 11.36 3.18
CA HIS A 70 -8.81 10.39 4.17
C HIS A 70 -7.96 9.11 4.28
N VAL A 71 -6.70 9.15 3.83
CA VAL A 71 -5.76 8.05 4.07
C VAL A 71 -5.25 8.10 5.50
N PHE A 72 -5.22 6.95 6.17
CA PHE A 72 -4.64 6.78 7.49
C PHE A 72 -3.40 5.87 7.42
N ILE A 73 -2.29 6.26 8.04
CA ILE A 73 -1.04 5.50 8.05
C ILE A 73 -0.50 5.41 9.47
N GLU A 74 -0.38 4.18 9.99
CA GLU A 74 0.15 3.93 11.34
C GLU A 74 1.69 3.99 11.43
N ASN A 75 2.23 3.61 12.58
CA ASN A 75 3.62 3.84 12.94
C ASN A 75 4.57 2.83 12.28
N ASP A 76 4.23 1.55 12.31
CA ASP A 76 4.99 0.46 11.71
C ASP A 76 4.53 0.20 10.27
N VAL A 77 4.60 1.25 9.45
CA VAL A 77 4.31 1.19 8.01
C VAL A 77 5.51 1.69 7.23
N ILE A 78 5.86 0.94 6.18
CA ILE A 78 6.89 1.33 5.21
C ILE A 78 6.27 1.36 3.82
N VAL A 79 6.35 2.52 3.17
CA VAL A 79 5.93 2.76 1.79
C VAL A 79 7.15 3.16 0.98
N GLY A 80 7.39 2.47 -0.14
CA GLY A 80 8.45 2.76 -1.10
C GLY A 80 8.23 4.04 -1.90
N ASP A 81 8.94 4.15 -3.02
CA ASP A 81 8.89 5.31 -3.92
C ASP A 81 7.80 5.14 -5.00
N ASN A 82 7.29 6.26 -5.51
CA ASN A 82 6.29 6.32 -6.60
C ASN A 82 4.97 5.58 -6.29
N VAL A 83 4.61 5.46 -5.02
CA VAL A 83 3.39 4.77 -4.60
C VAL A 83 2.19 5.72 -4.68
N THR A 84 1.08 5.24 -5.25
CA THR A 84 -0.19 5.95 -5.20
C THR A 84 -1.14 5.26 -4.24
N ILE A 85 -1.59 6.00 -3.23
CA ILE A 85 -2.57 5.55 -2.23
C ILE A 85 -3.83 6.40 -2.40
N LYS A 86 -4.87 5.81 -2.98
CA LYS A 86 -6.15 6.49 -3.22
C LYS A 86 -6.95 6.64 -1.92
N SER A 87 -7.97 7.48 -2.00
CA SER A 87 -8.72 7.93 -0.83
C SER A 87 -9.37 6.80 -0.03
N GLY A 88 -9.49 7.00 1.28
CA GLY A 88 -10.17 6.08 2.20
C GLY A 88 -9.42 4.79 2.51
N VAL A 89 -8.12 4.70 2.19
CA VAL A 89 -7.26 3.56 2.54
C VAL A 89 -6.68 3.75 3.95
N GLN A 90 -6.72 2.69 4.76
CA GLN A 90 -6.01 2.63 6.04
C GLN A 90 -4.86 1.61 5.96
N LEU A 91 -3.64 2.06 6.27
CA LEU A 91 -2.45 1.24 6.36
C LEU A 91 -2.11 1.04 7.84
N TRP A 92 -2.35 -0.17 8.34
CA TRP A 92 -2.11 -0.55 9.72
C TRP A 92 -0.66 -0.98 9.95
N ASP A 93 -0.24 -1.00 11.21
CA ASP A 93 1.03 -1.54 11.66
C ASP A 93 1.27 -2.95 11.06
N GLY A 94 2.46 -3.14 10.48
CA GLY A 94 2.87 -4.38 9.81
C GLY A 94 2.79 -4.35 8.28
N VAL A 95 2.16 -3.34 7.67
CA VAL A 95 2.08 -3.23 6.20
C VAL A 95 3.43 -2.77 5.61
N ARG A 96 3.86 -3.45 4.54
CA ARG A 96 5.09 -3.18 3.78
C ARG A 96 4.76 -3.05 2.30
N ILE A 97 4.91 -1.86 1.75
CA ILE A 97 4.59 -1.53 0.35
C ILE A 97 5.89 -1.16 -0.36
N GLU A 98 6.21 -1.88 -1.42
CA GLU A 98 7.37 -1.62 -2.28
C GLU A 98 7.08 -0.51 -3.31
N ASN A 99 8.05 -0.25 -4.19
CA ASN A 99 7.98 0.86 -5.15
C ASN A 99 6.90 0.66 -6.21
N ASN A 100 6.42 1.75 -6.80
CA ASN A 100 5.52 1.76 -7.97
C ASN A 100 4.17 1.04 -7.72
N VAL A 101 3.79 0.84 -6.46
CA VAL A 101 2.51 0.20 -6.10
C VAL A 101 1.35 1.18 -6.29
N PHE A 102 0.23 0.64 -6.77
CA PHE A 102 -1.04 1.36 -6.83
C PHE A 102 -2.03 0.73 -5.85
N ILE A 103 -2.59 1.55 -4.96
CA ILE A 103 -3.66 1.15 -4.04
C ILE A 103 -4.92 1.94 -4.38
N GLY A 104 -5.92 1.23 -4.89
CA GLY A 104 -7.21 1.78 -5.30
C GLY A 104 -8.04 2.33 -4.14
N PRO A 105 -9.03 3.18 -4.44
CA PRO A 105 -9.83 3.85 -3.40
C PRO A 105 -10.56 2.83 -2.54
N ASN A 106 -10.61 3.08 -1.24
CA ASN A 106 -11.22 2.21 -0.23
C ASN A 106 -10.69 0.77 -0.20
N ALA A 107 -9.52 0.49 -0.77
CA ALA A 107 -8.86 -0.79 -0.52
C ALA A 107 -8.57 -0.92 0.99
N THR A 108 -8.94 -2.06 1.56
CA THR A 108 -8.92 -2.29 3.00
C THR A 108 -7.82 -3.28 3.35
N PHE A 109 -6.91 -2.88 4.24
CA PHE A 109 -5.93 -3.77 4.84
C PHE A 109 -6.40 -4.24 6.21
N THR A 110 -5.86 -5.36 6.66
CA THR A 110 -6.02 -5.87 8.04
C THR A 110 -4.63 -6.17 8.61
N ASN A 111 -4.52 -6.38 9.91
CA ASN A 111 -3.27 -6.78 10.59
C ASN A 111 -3.49 -7.79 11.73
N ASP A 112 -4.73 -8.12 12.06
CA ASP A 112 -5.13 -9.14 13.02
C ASP A 112 -6.00 -10.19 12.32
N LEU A 113 -5.59 -11.46 12.41
CA LEU A 113 -6.33 -12.60 11.83
C LEU A 113 -7.57 -12.98 12.66
N ARG A 114 -7.60 -12.62 13.94
CA ARG A 114 -8.64 -13.02 14.90
C ARG A 114 -9.05 -11.84 15.79
N PRO A 115 -9.47 -10.70 15.21
CA PRO A 115 -9.76 -9.50 15.98
C PRO A 115 -10.91 -9.74 16.97
N ARG A 116 -10.68 -9.34 18.22
CA ARG A 116 -11.71 -9.33 19.27
C ARG A 116 -11.48 -8.12 20.16
N SER A 117 -12.55 -7.37 20.45
CA SER A 117 -12.45 -6.16 21.28
C SER A 117 -11.74 -6.44 22.61
N LYS A 118 -10.76 -5.60 22.96
CA LYS A 118 -9.91 -5.70 24.16
C LYS A 118 -9.03 -6.96 24.24
N VAL A 119 -8.90 -7.70 23.14
CA VAL A 119 -7.96 -8.81 23.00
C VAL A 119 -6.98 -8.40 21.91
N TYR A 120 -5.71 -8.30 22.29
CA TYR A 120 -4.66 -7.83 21.39
C TYR A 120 -3.69 -8.97 21.09
N PRO A 121 -3.29 -9.16 19.83
CA PRO A 121 -2.25 -10.12 19.50
C PRO A 121 -0.90 -9.65 20.07
N PRO A 122 0.04 -10.58 20.35
CA PRO A 122 1.37 -10.21 20.81
C PRO A 122 2.20 -9.47 19.75
N GLU A 123 1.97 -9.77 18.46
CA GLU A 123 2.55 -9.07 17.31
C GLU A 123 1.49 -9.00 16.20
N PHE A 124 1.45 -7.88 15.47
CA PHE A 124 0.62 -7.73 14.28
C PHE A 124 1.20 -8.47 13.08
N VAL A 125 0.33 -9.08 12.28
CA VAL A 125 0.73 -9.90 11.14
C VAL A 125 1.13 -9.00 9.96
N LYS A 126 2.34 -9.22 9.44
CA LYS A 126 2.90 -8.42 8.34
C LYS A 126 2.24 -8.78 7.01
N THR A 127 2.00 -7.76 6.19
CA THR A 127 1.46 -7.90 4.83
C THR A 127 2.41 -7.22 3.86
N TYR A 128 2.76 -7.91 2.78
CA TYR A 128 3.73 -7.43 1.80
C TYR A 128 3.04 -7.16 0.47
N VAL A 129 3.22 -5.96 -0.07
CA VAL A 129 2.78 -5.57 -1.41
C VAL A 129 4.01 -5.27 -2.23
N LYS A 130 4.33 -6.15 -3.18
CA LYS A 130 5.57 -6.12 -3.95
C LYS A 130 5.53 -5.10 -5.07
N GLU A 131 6.71 -4.80 -5.59
CA GLU A 131 6.93 -3.76 -6.59
C GLU A 131 5.94 -3.83 -7.76
N GLY A 132 5.35 -2.69 -8.10
CA GLY A 132 4.45 -2.56 -9.26
C GLY A 132 3.08 -3.22 -9.10
N ALA A 133 2.79 -3.86 -7.96
CA ALA A 133 1.49 -4.47 -7.73
C ALA A 133 0.37 -3.42 -7.71
N SER A 134 -0.81 -3.81 -8.18
CA SER A 134 -2.01 -2.97 -8.25
C SER A 134 -3.14 -3.60 -7.46
N ILE A 135 -3.66 -2.87 -6.48
CA ILE A 135 -4.81 -3.26 -5.68
C ILE A 135 -6.04 -2.48 -6.15
N GLY A 136 -7.05 -3.19 -6.64
CA GLY A 136 -8.28 -2.61 -7.14
C GLY A 136 -9.10 -1.89 -6.07
N ALA A 137 -9.99 -1.01 -6.52
CA ALA A 137 -10.91 -0.28 -5.64
C ALA A 137 -11.70 -1.25 -4.74
N ASN A 138 -11.84 -0.91 -3.46
CA ASN A 138 -12.62 -1.66 -2.48
C ASN A 138 -12.20 -3.15 -2.33
N ALA A 139 -10.97 -3.52 -2.70
CA ALA A 139 -10.45 -4.85 -2.42
C ALA A 139 -10.08 -4.98 -0.93
N THR A 140 -10.25 -6.15 -0.35
CA THR A 140 -9.86 -6.46 1.03
C THR A 140 -8.67 -7.39 1.05
N ILE A 141 -7.62 -7.02 1.78
CA ILE A 141 -6.41 -7.81 1.95
C ILE A 141 -6.41 -8.38 3.37
N VAL A 142 -6.63 -9.69 3.49
CA VAL A 142 -6.44 -10.41 4.75
C VAL A 142 -4.95 -10.41 5.08
N CYS A 143 -4.60 -10.11 6.33
CA CYS A 143 -3.20 -9.98 6.74
C CYS A 143 -2.41 -11.28 6.63
N GLY A 144 -1.08 -11.16 6.52
CA GLY A 144 -0.18 -12.31 6.40
C GLY A 144 0.05 -12.79 4.98
N VAL A 145 -0.54 -12.12 3.99
CA VAL A 145 -0.35 -12.44 2.58
C VAL A 145 0.74 -11.58 1.94
N THR A 146 1.34 -12.12 0.89
CA THR A 146 2.20 -11.41 -0.05
C THR A 146 1.50 -11.24 -1.39
N ILE A 147 1.37 -9.99 -1.83
CA ILE A 147 0.93 -9.66 -3.20
C ILE A 147 2.17 -9.48 -4.06
N GLY A 148 2.38 -10.41 -5.00
CA GLY A 148 3.57 -10.50 -5.85
C GLY A 148 3.79 -9.32 -6.79
N LYS A 149 4.99 -9.25 -7.37
CA LYS A 149 5.42 -8.16 -8.25
C LYS A 149 4.49 -8.04 -9.43
N TRP A 150 4.04 -6.82 -9.74
CA TRP A 150 3.14 -6.56 -10.87
C TRP A 150 1.84 -7.37 -10.87
N ALA A 151 1.49 -8.00 -9.73
CA ALA A 151 0.20 -8.66 -9.59
C ALA A 151 -0.92 -7.62 -9.63
N MET A 152 -2.09 -8.04 -10.08
CA MET A 152 -3.29 -7.20 -10.15
C MET A 152 -4.43 -7.85 -9.38
N VAL A 153 -4.84 -7.19 -8.30
CA VAL A 153 -6.05 -7.54 -7.54
C VAL A 153 -7.19 -6.73 -8.13
N GLY A 154 -8.23 -7.40 -8.63
CA GLY A 154 -9.43 -6.76 -9.16
C GLY A 154 -10.23 -6.03 -8.09
N ALA A 155 -11.07 -5.09 -8.52
CA ALA A 155 -11.95 -4.35 -7.62
C ALA A 155 -12.89 -5.28 -6.84
N GLY A 156 -13.11 -4.98 -5.56
CA GLY A 156 -14.00 -5.76 -4.68
C GLY A 156 -13.51 -7.17 -4.32
N ALA A 157 -12.29 -7.54 -4.70
CA ALA A 157 -11.75 -8.87 -4.39
C ALA A 157 -11.39 -9.02 -2.91
N VAL A 158 -11.53 -10.22 -2.36
CA VAL A 158 -11.07 -10.55 -1.00
C VAL A 158 -9.89 -11.50 -1.08
N VAL A 159 -8.68 -10.98 -0.87
CA VAL A 159 -7.42 -11.73 -0.95
C VAL A 159 -7.17 -12.44 0.37
N THR A 160 -7.17 -13.77 0.33
CA THR A 160 -7.01 -14.64 1.51
C THR A 160 -5.73 -15.49 1.48
N LYS A 161 -4.97 -15.42 0.39
CA LYS A 161 -3.73 -16.18 0.15
C LYS A 161 -2.76 -15.31 -0.66
N ASP A 162 -1.50 -15.72 -0.68
CA ASP A 162 -0.47 -15.10 -1.51
C ASP A 162 -0.89 -15.05 -2.99
N VAL A 163 -0.54 -13.95 -3.63
CA VAL A 163 -0.81 -13.70 -5.05
C VAL A 163 0.53 -13.76 -5.78
N PRO A 164 0.71 -14.69 -6.74
CA PRO A 164 1.96 -14.77 -7.49
C PRO A 164 2.27 -13.51 -8.31
N ASP A 165 3.55 -13.30 -8.63
CA ASP A 165 3.99 -12.23 -9.53
C ASP A 165 3.19 -12.27 -10.84
N TYR A 166 2.77 -11.10 -11.34
CA TYR A 166 1.97 -10.93 -12.58
C TYR A 166 0.57 -11.58 -12.55
N ALA A 167 0.14 -12.22 -11.47
CA ALA A 167 -1.16 -12.86 -11.42
C ALA A 167 -2.29 -11.80 -11.40
N LEU A 168 -3.35 -12.07 -12.17
CA LEU A 168 -4.62 -11.35 -12.07
C LEU A 168 -5.57 -12.15 -11.18
N VAL A 169 -5.96 -11.59 -10.03
CA VAL A 169 -6.88 -12.23 -9.09
C VAL A 169 -8.12 -11.39 -8.86
N TYR A 170 -9.29 -12.03 -8.76
CA TYR A 170 -10.52 -11.37 -8.30
C TYR A 170 -11.55 -12.37 -7.77
N GLY A 171 -12.59 -11.86 -7.12
CA GLY A 171 -13.67 -12.63 -6.49
C GLY A 171 -13.57 -12.69 -4.97
N VAL A 172 -14.53 -13.38 -4.35
CA VAL A 172 -14.63 -13.56 -2.89
C VAL A 172 -14.82 -15.06 -2.58
N PRO A 173 -13.78 -15.79 -2.13
CA PRO A 173 -12.39 -15.34 -2.06
C PRO A 173 -11.77 -15.15 -3.45
N ALA A 174 -10.72 -14.33 -3.53
CA ALA A 174 -10.00 -14.06 -4.76
C ALA A 174 -9.35 -15.33 -5.30
N LYS A 175 -9.49 -15.56 -6.60
CA LYS A 175 -8.84 -16.67 -7.33
C LYS A 175 -8.05 -16.11 -8.50
N ILE A 176 -7.00 -16.82 -8.91
CA ILE A 176 -6.27 -16.51 -10.15
C ILE A 176 -7.22 -16.69 -11.33
N LYS A 177 -7.28 -15.69 -12.19
CA LYS A 177 -8.15 -15.61 -13.37
C LYS A 177 -7.36 -15.37 -14.65
N GLY A 178 -6.07 -15.07 -14.52
CA GLY A 178 -5.18 -14.84 -15.64
C GLY A 178 -3.88 -14.23 -15.15
N TRP A 179 -3.17 -13.60 -16.08
CA TRP A 179 -1.90 -12.93 -15.83
C TRP A 179 -1.89 -11.60 -16.57
N VAL A 180 -1.14 -10.64 -16.04
CA VAL A 180 -1.06 -9.29 -16.56
C VAL A 180 0.39 -8.90 -16.83
N CYS A 181 0.57 -8.07 -17.86
CA CYS A 181 1.80 -7.37 -18.12
C CYS A 181 2.00 -6.24 -17.10
N GLU A 182 3.24 -5.79 -16.95
CA GLU A 182 3.58 -4.58 -16.17
C GLU A 182 2.83 -3.32 -16.64
N CYS A 183 2.33 -3.28 -17.89
CA CYS A 183 1.50 -2.18 -18.38
C CYS A 183 0.00 -2.32 -18.05
N GLY A 184 -0.39 -3.38 -17.33
CA GLY A 184 -1.77 -3.64 -16.88
C GLY A 184 -2.67 -4.37 -17.88
N ARG A 185 -2.18 -4.70 -19.08
CA ARG A 185 -2.92 -5.52 -20.07
C ARG A 185 -2.84 -7.00 -19.73
N ASN A 186 -3.90 -7.74 -20.02
CA ASN A 186 -3.91 -9.21 -19.92
C ASN A 186 -2.85 -9.84 -20.84
N LEU A 187 -2.28 -10.95 -20.39
CA LEU A 187 -1.39 -11.80 -21.16
C LEU A 187 -2.14 -13.02 -21.67
N GLU A 188 -2.02 -13.26 -22.97
CA GLU A 188 -2.50 -14.46 -23.64
C GLU A 188 -1.29 -15.33 -23.99
N PHE A 189 -1.24 -16.54 -23.43
CA PHE A 189 -0.14 -17.47 -23.66
C PHE A 189 -0.49 -18.45 -24.77
N ASN A 190 0.44 -18.64 -25.70
CA ASN A 190 0.34 -19.68 -26.73
C ASN A 190 0.63 -21.08 -26.13
N GLU A 191 0.58 -22.12 -26.98
CA GLU A 191 0.85 -23.51 -26.58
C GLU A 191 2.27 -23.70 -26.01
N GLU A 192 3.23 -22.91 -26.49
CA GLU A 192 4.62 -22.89 -26.01
C GLU A 192 4.80 -22.09 -24.70
N ARG A 193 3.70 -21.60 -24.10
CA ARG A 193 3.68 -20.80 -22.87
C ARG A 193 4.40 -19.48 -22.98
N TYR A 194 4.43 -18.89 -24.16
CA TYR A 194 4.95 -17.57 -24.44
C TYR A 194 3.82 -16.57 -24.64
N ALA A 195 3.98 -15.35 -24.14
CA ALA A 195 3.05 -14.24 -24.34
C ALA A 195 3.82 -12.96 -24.68
N LYS A 196 3.39 -12.28 -25.75
CA LYS A 196 3.88 -10.94 -26.10
C LYS A 196 2.78 -9.92 -25.86
N CYS A 197 3.06 -8.96 -24.99
CA CYS A 197 2.12 -7.88 -24.71
C CYS A 197 2.16 -6.83 -25.83
N VAL A 198 1.04 -6.10 -26.00
CA VAL A 198 0.93 -4.97 -26.94
C VAL A 198 1.94 -3.85 -26.67
N CYS A 199 2.46 -3.73 -25.45
CA CYS A 199 3.51 -2.77 -25.10
C CYS A 199 4.93 -3.26 -25.47
N GLY A 200 5.04 -4.41 -26.15
CA GLY A 200 6.32 -4.98 -26.60
C GLY A 200 7.06 -5.86 -25.60
N LYS A 201 6.61 -5.92 -24.33
CA LYS A 201 7.20 -6.80 -23.31
C LYS A 201 6.82 -8.25 -23.54
N GLU A 202 7.73 -9.16 -23.20
CA GLU A 202 7.58 -10.59 -23.48
C GLU A 202 7.69 -11.39 -22.19
N TYR A 203 6.86 -12.43 -22.09
CA TYR A 203 6.68 -13.23 -20.89
C TYR A 203 6.67 -14.72 -21.21
N ARG A 204 7.09 -15.51 -20.23
CA ARG A 204 7.01 -16.97 -20.27
C ARG A 204 6.32 -17.49 -19.03
N LYS A 205 5.38 -18.42 -19.20
CA LYS A 205 4.78 -19.17 -18.09
C LYS A 205 5.61 -20.42 -17.80
N THR A 206 6.11 -20.53 -16.57
CA THR A 206 6.85 -21.66 -16.03
C THR A 206 6.06 -22.32 -14.90
N LYS A 207 6.61 -23.38 -14.32
CA LYS A 207 6.12 -23.98 -13.07
C LYS A 207 7.20 -23.83 -11.99
N ASP A 208 6.79 -23.60 -10.76
CA ASP A 208 7.69 -23.69 -9.61
C ASP A 208 7.90 -25.16 -9.17
N ASN A 209 8.70 -25.35 -8.11
CA ASN A 209 9.01 -26.69 -7.58
C ASN A 209 7.76 -27.41 -7.05
N ASP A 210 6.72 -26.67 -6.68
CA ASP A 210 5.46 -27.20 -6.15
C ASP A 210 4.42 -27.40 -7.28
N GLY A 211 4.81 -27.13 -8.54
CA GLY A 211 3.98 -27.31 -9.72
C GLY A 211 3.01 -26.16 -10.00
N ASN A 212 3.04 -25.08 -9.22
CA ASN A 212 2.20 -23.90 -9.43
C ASN A 212 2.66 -23.11 -10.65
N GLU A 213 1.71 -22.50 -11.35
CA GLU A 213 2.02 -21.61 -12.46
C GLU A 213 2.75 -20.36 -11.99
N LYS A 214 3.81 -20.00 -12.71
CA LYS A 214 4.58 -18.78 -12.49
C LYS A 214 4.78 -18.06 -13.81
N VAL A 215 4.74 -16.74 -13.82
CA VAL A 215 5.07 -15.94 -14.99
C VAL A 215 6.36 -15.17 -14.73
N VAL A 216 7.24 -15.17 -15.73
CA VAL A 216 8.49 -14.42 -15.71
C VAL A 216 8.58 -13.54 -16.95
N ARG A 217 9.04 -12.32 -16.77
CA ARG A 217 9.41 -11.44 -17.88
C ARG A 217 10.73 -11.93 -18.48
N ILE A 218 10.79 -12.00 -19.80
CA ILE A 218 11.97 -12.42 -20.57
C ILE A 218 12.54 -11.31 -21.44
N LYS A 219 11.75 -10.27 -21.74
CA LYS A 219 12.17 -9.07 -22.48
C LYS A 219 11.32 -7.86 -22.10
#